data_AF-A0A2L0VVV6-F1
#
_entry.id   AF-A0A2L0VVV6-F1
#
_cell.length_a   1.000
_cell.length_b   1.000
_cell.length_c   1.000
_cell.angle_alpha   90.00
_cell.angle_beta   90.00
_cell.angle_gamma   90.00
#
_symmetry.space_group_name_H-M   'P 1'
#
loop_
_entity.id
_entity.type
_entity.pdbx_description
1 polymer ?
#
loop_
_entity_poly.entity_id
_entity_poly.type
_entity_poly.pdbx_seq_one_letter_code
_entity_poly.pdbx_strand_id
1 'polypeptide(L)'
;MKKRTETAVSFRRRLTQKREGSEPAPNEGSHWLLGPNAFQAGSLHCDLWRGAAVDLASHDEIAVYPVGGWWKSHIGQQRMNDKGRYALVLSLSAPGQAVDLHAQIAAQVEAQVAAVEAGQISIAGEDS
;
A
#
# COMPACT_ATOMS: atom_id res chain seq x y z
N MET A 1 3.54 -4.73 -1.81
CA MET A 1 4.58 -3.90 -2.42
C MET A 1 4.87 -4.39 -3.84
N LYS A 2 5.18 -3.48 -4.77
CA LYS A 2 5.73 -3.81 -6.08
C LYS A 2 7.12 -4.42 -5.90
N LYS A 3 7.45 -5.47 -6.65
CA LYS A 3 8.79 -6.07 -6.60
C LYS A 3 9.80 -5.22 -7.38
N ARG A 4 11.09 -5.35 -7.07
CA ARG A 4 12.17 -4.56 -7.68
C ARG A 4 12.18 -4.63 -9.21
N THR A 5 11.91 -5.81 -9.76
CA THR A 5 11.93 -6.09 -11.21
C THR A 5 10.54 -6.02 -11.86
N GLU A 6 9.51 -5.65 -11.11
CA GLU A 6 8.14 -5.67 -11.58
C GLU A 6 7.69 -4.29 -12.06
N THR A 7 7.05 -4.24 -13.23
CA THR A 7 6.44 -2.99 -13.72
C THR A 7 5.15 -2.68 -12.98
N ALA A 8 4.76 -1.39 -12.92
CA ALA A 8 3.50 -0.96 -12.31
C ALA A 8 2.27 -1.70 -12.87
N VAL A 9 2.26 -1.99 -14.18
CA VAL A 9 1.19 -2.75 -14.85
C VAL A 9 1.15 -4.20 -14.36
N SER A 10 2.30 -4.86 -14.32
CA SER A 10 2.40 -6.24 -13.80
C SER A 10 2.00 -6.31 -12.32
N PHE A 11 2.40 -5.30 -11.53
CA PHE A 11 2.03 -5.18 -10.13
C PHE A 11 0.51 -5.07 -9.95
N ARG A 12 -0.14 -4.14 -10.64
CA ARG A 12 -1.61 -4.01 -10.60
C ARG A 12 -2.31 -5.29 -11.04
N ARG A 13 -1.85 -5.90 -12.14
CA ARG A 13 -2.41 -7.17 -12.62
C ARG A 13 -2.34 -8.26 -11.55
N ARG A 14 -1.20 -8.39 -10.86
CA ARG A 14 -1.00 -9.36 -9.77
C ARG A 14 -1.93 -9.14 -8.57
N LEU A 15 -2.33 -7.89 -8.29
CA LEU A 15 -3.27 -7.58 -7.20
C LEU A 15 -4.73 -7.91 -7.57
N THR A 16 -5.11 -7.69 -8.83
CA THR A 16 -6.47 -7.93 -9.31
C THR A 16 -6.72 -9.39 -9.69
N GLN A 17 -5.67 -10.17 -9.97
CA GLN A 17 -5.79 -11.57 -10.33
C GLN A 17 -6.39 -12.38 -9.17
N LYS A 18 -7.43 -13.17 -9.48
CA LYS A 18 -8.10 -14.06 -8.53
C LYS A 18 -7.07 -15.08 -8.03
N ARG A 19 -6.68 -14.98 -6.76
CA ARG A 19 -5.76 -15.95 -6.13
C ARG A 19 -6.50 -17.29 -5.98
N GLU A 20 -6.37 -18.18 -6.96
CA GLU A 20 -6.72 -19.59 -6.80
C GLU A 20 -5.49 -20.30 -6.23
N GLY A 21 -5.50 -20.51 -4.90
CA GLY A 21 -4.37 -21.10 -4.20
C GLY A 21 -3.28 -20.08 -3.84
N SER A 22 -2.67 -20.31 -2.67
CA SER A 22 -1.47 -19.59 -2.24
C SER A 22 -0.30 -20.04 -3.12
N GLU A 23 -0.13 -19.45 -4.30
CA GLU A 23 1.13 -19.60 -5.01
C GLU A 23 2.27 -19.12 -4.10
N PRO A 24 3.34 -19.91 -3.92
CA PRO A 24 4.47 -19.49 -3.11
C PRO A 24 5.03 -18.22 -3.72
N ALA A 25 5.10 -17.15 -2.91
CA ALA A 25 5.75 -15.92 -3.32
C ALA A 25 7.17 -16.28 -3.80
N PRO A 26 7.61 -15.82 -4.98
CA PRO A 26 8.97 -16.03 -5.45
C PRO A 26 9.96 -15.61 -4.36
N ASN A 27 10.97 -16.45 -4.16
CA ASN A 27 12.01 -16.39 -3.15
C ASN A 27 12.95 -15.18 -3.34
N GLU A 28 12.39 -13.97 -3.28
CA GLU A 28 13.16 -12.78 -2.93
C GLU A 28 13.21 -12.81 -1.40
N GLY A 29 14.40 -13.00 -0.83
CA GLY A 29 14.60 -13.18 0.61
C GLY A 29 13.73 -12.18 1.36
N SER A 30 12.72 -12.69 2.07
CA SER A 30 11.67 -11.84 2.62
C SER A 30 12.30 -10.97 3.70
N HIS A 31 12.62 -9.73 3.34
CA HIS A 31 13.00 -8.68 4.27
C HIS A 31 11.86 -8.34 5.27
N TRP A 32 10.67 -8.91 5.04
CA TRP A 32 9.55 -8.89 5.97
C TRP A 32 9.74 -9.91 7.09
N LEU A 33 9.64 -9.44 8.33
CA LEU A 33 9.91 -10.21 9.53
C LEU A 33 8.72 -11.05 9.99
N LEU A 34 7.49 -10.58 9.81
CA LEU A 34 6.28 -11.30 10.25
C LEU A 34 5.67 -12.12 9.11
N GLY A 35 5.78 -11.63 7.87
CA GLY A 35 5.40 -12.36 6.66
C GLY A 35 3.89 -12.53 6.49
N PRO A 36 3.44 -13.42 5.59
CA PRO A 36 2.01 -13.55 5.24
C PRO A 36 1.14 -14.03 6.40
N ASN A 37 1.74 -14.63 7.43
CA ASN A 37 1.06 -15.10 8.65
C ASN A 37 1.15 -14.09 9.81
N ALA A 38 1.66 -12.88 9.57
CA ALA A 38 1.69 -11.80 10.55
C ALA A 38 0.29 -11.60 11.13
N PHE A 39 0.18 -11.71 12.46
CA PHE A 39 -1.07 -11.83 13.22
C PHE A 39 -2.21 -10.95 12.68
N GLN A 40 -3.12 -11.58 11.93
CA GLN A 40 -4.35 -10.99 11.44
C GLN A 40 -5.42 -11.05 12.53
N ALA A 41 -5.26 -10.27 13.59
CA ALA A 41 -6.32 -10.10 14.58
C ALA A 41 -7.36 -9.10 14.04
N GLY A 42 -8.23 -9.56 13.13
CA GLY A 42 -9.29 -8.74 12.54
C GLY A 42 -8.83 -7.89 11.36
N SER A 43 -9.11 -6.58 11.40
CA SER A 43 -8.85 -5.65 10.29
C SER A 43 -7.46 -5.01 10.31
N LEU A 44 -6.63 -5.31 11.32
CA LEU A 44 -5.27 -4.80 11.42
C LEU A 44 -4.30 -5.73 10.67
N HIS A 45 -3.54 -5.16 9.74
CA HIS A 45 -2.40 -5.82 9.12
C HIS A 45 -1.15 -5.02 9.45
N CYS A 46 -0.20 -5.66 10.13
CA CYS A 46 1.06 -5.07 10.54
C CYS A 46 2.19 -6.02 10.15
N ASP A 47 3.19 -5.49 9.47
CA ASP A 47 4.43 -6.20 9.15
C ASP A 47 5.60 -5.23 9.26
N LEU A 48 6.79 -5.77 9.50
CA LEU A 48 8.02 -5.01 9.67
C LEU A 48 9.01 -5.44 8.60
N TRP A 49 9.49 -4.46 7.82
CA TRP A 49 10.53 -4.66 6.81
C TRP A 49 11.89 -4.21 7.36
N ARG A 50 12.95 -5.01 7.16
CA ARG A 50 14.34 -4.63 7.44
C ARG A 50 15.28 -5.05 6.31
N GLY A 51 16.09 -4.11 5.85
CA GLY A 51 17.05 -4.33 4.77
C GLY A 51 17.80 -3.04 4.43
N ALA A 52 18.60 -3.08 3.36
CA ALA A 52 19.34 -1.90 2.91
C ALA A 52 18.39 -0.85 2.31
N ALA A 53 18.64 0.43 2.58
CA ALA A 53 17.80 1.52 2.08
C ALA A 53 17.62 1.50 0.55
N VAL A 54 18.65 1.08 -0.19
CA VAL A 54 18.63 0.94 -1.65
C VAL A 54 17.65 -0.14 -2.13
N ASP A 55 17.48 -1.21 -1.35
CA ASP A 55 16.51 -2.26 -1.66
C ASP A 55 15.09 -1.78 -1.36
N LEU A 56 14.89 -1.07 -0.23
CA LEU A 56 13.60 -0.45 0.08
C LEU A 56 13.17 0.57 -0.98
N ALA A 57 14.10 1.42 -1.43
CA ALA A 57 13.85 2.43 -2.44
C ALA A 57 13.49 1.84 -3.81
N SER A 58 13.95 0.61 -4.10
CA SER A 58 13.58 -0.12 -5.31
C SER A 58 12.11 -0.61 -5.29
N HIS A 59 11.45 -0.53 -4.13
CA HIS A 59 10.05 -0.84 -3.93
C HIS A 59 9.22 0.46 -3.80
N ASP A 60 8.99 1.13 -4.93
CA ASP A 60 8.36 2.47 -5.03
C ASP A 60 6.81 2.48 -4.96
N GLU A 61 6.14 1.33 -4.93
CA GLU A 61 4.68 1.24 -4.93
C GLU A 61 4.14 0.33 -3.82
N ILE A 62 3.22 0.89 -3.02
CA ILE A 62 2.43 0.19 -2.00
C ILE A 62 0.95 0.27 -2.40
N ALA A 63 0.24 -0.84 -2.31
CA ALA A 63 -1.18 -0.91 -2.62
C ALA A 63 -1.97 -1.33 -1.38
N VAL A 64 -3.02 -0.57 -1.07
CA VAL A 64 -4.06 -0.94 -0.10
C VAL A 64 -5.31 -1.30 -0.89
N TYR A 65 -5.81 -2.52 -0.69
CA TYR A 65 -6.96 -3.02 -1.42
C TYR A 65 -7.77 -3.97 -0.55
N PRO A 66 -9.10 -4.03 -0.74
CA PRO A 66 -9.92 -4.98 -0.03
C PRO A 66 -9.60 -6.41 -0.48
N VAL A 67 -9.32 -7.28 0.49
CA VAL A 67 -9.16 -8.73 0.26
C VAL A 67 -10.49 -9.44 0.56
N GLY A 68 -10.71 -10.58 -0.09
CA GLY A 68 -11.95 -11.36 0.07
C GLY A 68 -12.23 -11.73 1.54
N GLY A 69 -13.51 -11.87 1.90
CA GLY A 69 -13.95 -12.16 3.26
C GLY A 69 -15.48 -12.18 3.36
N TRP A 70 -16.01 -12.25 4.58
CA TRP A 70 -17.46 -12.37 4.86
C TRP A 70 -18.33 -11.27 4.22
N TRP A 71 -17.75 -10.09 3.95
CA TRP A 71 -18.41 -8.96 3.28
C TRP A 71 -18.75 -9.25 1.81
N LYS A 72 -18.00 -10.14 1.15
CA LYS A 72 -18.20 -10.51 -0.27
C LYS A 72 -19.23 -11.63 -0.45
N SER A 73 -19.44 -12.47 0.56
CA SER A 73 -20.35 -13.63 0.51
C SER A 73 -21.80 -13.29 0.88
N HIS A 74 -22.09 -12.09 1.39
CA HIS A 74 -23.46 -11.62 1.65
C HIS A 74 -24.04 -10.80 0.49
N ILE A 75 -24.32 -11.50 -0.62
CA ILE A 75 -24.90 -10.93 -1.85
C ILE A 75 -26.27 -10.26 -1.59
N GLY A 76 -27.03 -10.74 -0.59
CA GLY A 76 -28.35 -10.22 -0.25
C GLY A 76 -28.38 -8.80 0.30
N GLN A 77 -27.25 -8.25 0.76
CA GLN A 77 -27.19 -6.91 1.35
C GLN A 77 -26.55 -5.85 0.43
N GLN A 78 -26.20 -6.19 -0.82
CA GLN A 78 -25.58 -5.27 -1.80
C GLN A 78 -24.36 -4.47 -1.29
N ARG A 79 -23.69 -4.95 -0.22
CA ARG A 79 -22.55 -4.27 0.43
C ARG A 79 -21.28 -4.20 -0.41
N MET A 80 -21.33 -4.73 -1.65
CA MET A 80 -20.22 -4.66 -2.59
C MET A 80 -19.90 -3.21 -3.01
N ASN A 81 -20.87 -2.30 -2.87
CA ASN A 81 -20.71 -0.88 -3.15
C ASN A 81 -20.46 -0.04 -1.87
N ASP A 82 -20.34 -0.66 -0.71
CA ASP A 82 -20.14 0.07 0.54
C ASP A 82 -18.73 0.65 0.60
N LYS A 83 -18.63 1.90 1.09
CA LYS A 83 -17.34 2.56 1.30
C LYS A 83 -16.72 2.09 2.62
N GLY A 84 -15.58 1.41 2.53
CA GLY A 84 -14.75 1.07 3.69
C GLY A 84 -13.73 2.17 3.99
N ARG A 85 -13.69 2.68 5.22
CA ARG A 85 -12.61 3.56 5.67
C ARG A 85 -11.37 2.72 5.96
N TYR A 86 -10.22 3.18 5.46
CA TYR A 86 -8.93 2.56 5.72
C TYR A 86 -7.91 3.65 6.06
N ALA A 87 -6.84 3.24 6.73
CA ALA A 87 -5.67 4.07 6.98
C ALA A 87 -4.43 3.23 6.74
N LEU A 88 -3.38 3.86 6.19
CA LEU A 88 -2.06 3.27 6.06
C LEU A 88 -1.12 4.09 6.93
N VAL A 89 -0.49 3.45 7.90
CA VAL A 89 0.52 4.07 8.75
C VAL A 89 1.86 3.42 8.42
N LEU A 90 2.85 4.24 8.08
CA LEU A 90 4.20 3.80 7.75
C LEU A 90 5.19 4.54 8.64
N SER A 91 6.14 3.79 9.19
CA SER A 91 7.24 4.33 9.97
C SER A 91 8.56 3.94 9.31
N LEU A 92 9.39 4.93 8.99
CA LEU A 92 10.71 4.72 8.40
C LEU A 92 11.78 5.05 9.43
N SER A 93 12.76 4.16 9.56
CA SER A 93 13.91 4.35 10.46
C SER A 93 15.18 3.91 9.75
N ALA A 94 16.20 4.78 9.77
CA ALA A 94 17.52 4.53 9.20
C ALA A 94 18.59 4.78 10.29
N PRO A 95 18.85 3.79 11.16
CA PRO A 95 19.84 3.93 12.23
C PRO A 95 21.23 4.24 11.69
N GLY A 96 21.97 5.12 12.36
CA GLY A 96 23.36 5.43 12.01
C GLY A 96 23.54 6.45 10.87
N GLN A 97 22.45 6.94 10.27
CA GLN A 97 22.50 8.00 9.28
C GLN A 97 22.05 9.34 9.91
N ALA A 98 22.86 10.39 9.77
CA ALA A 98 22.55 11.73 10.25
C ALA A 98 21.67 12.52 9.26
N VAL A 99 20.59 11.90 8.76
CA VAL A 99 19.66 12.52 7.82
C VAL A 99 18.31 12.72 8.51
N ASP A 100 17.79 13.93 8.46
CA ASP A 100 16.41 14.22 8.88
C ASP A 100 15.44 13.78 7.78
N LEU A 101 15.08 12.50 7.82
CA LEU A 101 14.09 11.93 6.92
C LEU A 101 12.71 12.55 7.13
N HIS A 102 12.36 12.92 8.37
CA HIS A 102 11.03 13.41 8.69
C HIS A 102 10.77 14.76 8.00
N ALA A 103 11.65 15.75 8.19
CA ALA A 103 11.45 17.07 7.59
C ALA A 103 11.39 17.01 6.05
N GLN A 104 12.24 16.20 5.43
CA GLN A 104 12.26 16.04 3.96
C GLN A 104 10.99 15.39 3.43
N ILE A 105 10.53 14.31 4.07
CA ILE A 105 9.31 13.60 3.67
C ILE A 105 8.08 14.47 3.92
N ALA A 106 8.00 15.14 5.07
CA ALA A 106 6.87 16.02 5.41
C ALA A 106 6.70 17.13 4.37
N ALA A 107 7.78 17.83 4.01
CA ALA A 107 7.74 18.88 2.99
C ALA A 107 7.28 18.35 1.61
N GLN A 108 7.73 17.15 1.21
CA GLN A 108 7.28 16.53 -0.05
C GLN A 108 5.82 16.12 -0.01
N VAL A 109 5.36 15.53 1.09
CA VAL A 109 3.97 15.10 1.27
C VAL A 109 3.04 16.30 1.29
N GLU A 110 3.37 17.36 2.03
CA GLU A 110 2.58 18.60 2.05
C GLU A 110 2.45 19.21 0.65
N ALA A 111 3.55 19.28 -0.11
CA ALA A 111 3.52 19.76 -1.49
C ALA A 111 2.63 18.88 -2.39
N GLN A 112 2.66 17.55 -2.22
CA GLN A 112 1.82 16.62 -2.97
C GLN A 112 0.33 16.74 -2.60
N VAL A 113 0.02 16.85 -1.30
CA VAL A 113 -1.35 17.03 -0.81
C VAL A 113 -1.94 18.33 -1.37
N ALA A 114 -1.19 19.43 -1.27
CA ALA A 114 -1.61 20.72 -1.83
C ALA A 114 -1.84 20.64 -3.35
N ALA A 115 -0.99 19.92 -4.09
CA ALA A 115 -1.16 19.72 -5.52
C ALA A 115 -2.41 18.89 -5.86
N VAL A 116 -2.71 17.84 -5.09
CA VAL A 116 -3.92 17.02 -5.27
C VAL A 116 -5.17 17.84 -4.97
N GLU A 117 -5.17 18.61 -3.88
CA GLU A 117 -6.29 19.50 -3.52
C GLU A 117 -6.53 20.57 -4.59
N ALA A 118 -5.48 21.23 -5.08
CA ALA A 118 -5.58 22.22 -6.15
C ALA A 118 -6.11 21.61 -7.46
N GLY A 119 -5.69 20.38 -7.78
CA GLY A 119 -6.19 19.63 -8.93
C GLY A 119 -7.66 19.24 -8.80
N GLN A 120 -8.17 18.93 -7.60
CA GLN A 120 -9.58 18.60 -7.37
C GLN A 120 -10.50 19.82 -7.45
N ILE A 121 -10.02 21.01 -7.11
CA ILE A 121 -10.80 22.26 -7.18
C ILE A 121 -11.09 22.66 -8.64
N SER A 122 -10.18 22.38 -9.59
CA SER A 122 -10.38 22.74 -10.99
C SER A 122 -11.43 21.88 -11.71
N ILE A 123 -11.73 20.68 -11.22
CA ILE A 123 -12.70 19.76 -11.84
C ILE A 123 -14.15 20.09 -11.43
N ALA A 124 -14.33 20.92 -10.39
CA ALA A 124 -15.66 21.30 -9.88
C ALA A 124 -16.20 22.61 -10.48
N GLY A 125 -15.46 23.28 -11.37
CA GLY A 125 -15.77 24.64 -11.85
C GLY A 125 -16.39 24.75 -13.25
N GLU A 126 -16.67 23.64 -13.94
CA GLU A 126 -16.98 23.66 -15.39
C GLU A 126 -18.38 23.17 -15.79
N ASP A 127 -19.31 23.11 -14.84
CA ASP A 127 -20.74 22.90 -15.14
C ASP A 127 -21.57 24.09 -14.61
N SER A 128 -21.79 25.11 -15.45
CA SER A 128 -22.85 26.13 -15.30
C SER A 128 -23.29 26.65 -16.65
#